data_AF-A0A662W7T0-F1
#
_entry.id   AF-A0A662W7T0-F1
#
_cell.length_a   1.000
_cell.length_b   1.000
_cell.length_c   1.000
_cell.angle_alpha   90.00
_cell.angle_beta   90.00
_cell.angle_gamma   90.00
#
_symmetry.space_group_name_H-M   'P 1'
#
loop_
_entity.id
_entity.type
_entity.pdbx_description
1 polymer ?
#
loop_
_entity_poly.entity_id
_entity_poly.type
_entity_poly.pdbx_seq_one_letter_code
_entity_poly.pdbx_strand_id
1 'polypeptide(L)' 'MPRVSVVLPAYNEAKRLERAVKEVTRALEMQGYDYEVIIAEDGSTD' A
#
# COMPACT_ATOMS: atom_id res chain seq x y z
N MET A 1 -14.74 -13.96 1.71
CA MET A 1 -14.84 -12.51 1.42
C MET A 1 -14.04 -12.22 0.16
N PRO A 2 -14.28 -11.12 -0.59
CA PRO A 2 -13.45 -10.81 -1.75
C PRO A 2 -12.03 -10.46 -1.30
N ARG A 3 -11.03 -10.92 -2.06
CA ARG A 3 -9.62 -10.64 -1.81
C ARG A 3 -9.21 -9.37 -2.56
N VAL A 4 -8.65 -8.40 -1.86
CA VAL A 4 -8.26 -7.09 -2.41
C VAL A 4 -6.74 -7.01 -2.55
N SER A 5 -6.25 -6.76 -3.76
CA SER A 5 -4.83 -6.47 -4.00
C SER A 5 -4.65 -4.96 -4.18
N VAL A 6 -3.87 -4.33 -3.31
CA VAL A 6 -3.54 -2.90 -3.41
C VAL A 6 -2.11 -2.73 -3.90
N VAL A 7 -1.95 -2.03 -5.01
CA VAL A 7 -0.62 -1.70 -5.58
C VAL A 7 -0.31 -0.24 -5.28
N LEU A 8 0.75 0.00 -4.51
CA LEU A 8 1.24 1.33 -4.14
C LEU A 8 2.53 1.64 -4.90
N PRO A 9 2.51 2.52 -5.92
CA PRO A 9 3.75 2.98 -6.54
C PRO A 9 4.53 3.88 -5.56
N ALA A 10 5.80 3.58 -5.35
CA ALA A 10 6.67 4.32 -4.45
C ALA A 10 7.74 5.08 -5.25
N TYR A 11 7.52 6.38 -5.48
CA TYR A 11 8.53 7.30 -6.02
C TYR A 11 9.12 8.12 -4.86
N ASN A 12 10.35 7.84 -4.46
CA ASN A 12 11.26 8.66 -3.64
C ASN A 12 10.78 9.29 -2.29
N GLU A 13 9.63 8.90 -1.73
CA GLU A 13 9.13 9.47 -0.45
C GLU A 13 8.83 8.40 0.62
N ALA A 14 9.87 7.77 1.17
CA ALA A 14 9.75 6.73 2.21
C ALA A 14 8.83 7.11 3.39
N LYS A 15 8.84 8.38 3.82
CA LYS A 15 7.95 8.88 4.89
C LYS A 15 6.48 8.95 4.48
N ARG A 16 6.18 9.24 3.21
CA ARG A 16 4.79 9.24 2.71
C ARG A 16 4.28 7.82 2.50
N LEU A 17 5.17 6.92 2.07
CA LEU A 17 4.85 5.50 1.87
C LEU A 17 4.40 4.82 3.17
N GLU A 18 5.12 5.00 4.28
CA GLU A 18 4.74 4.40 5.57
C GLU A 18 3.34 4.85 6.01
N ARG A 19 3.03 6.14 5.86
CA ARG A 19 1.71 6.69 6.19
C ARG A 19 0.62 6.13 5.27
N ALA A 20 0.88 6.07 3.96
CA ALA A 20 -0.07 5.56 2.97
C ALA A 20 -0.40 4.07 3.24
N VAL A 21 0.61 3.25 3.52
CA VAL A 21 0.41 1.84 3.90
C VAL A 21 -0.46 1.74 5.15
N LYS A 22 -0.15 2.50 6.21
CA LYS A 22 -0.94 2.49 7.47
C LYS A 22 -2.39 2.91 7.27
N GLU A 23 -2.66 3.91 6.43
CA GLU A 23 -4.02 4.36 6.16
C GLU A 23 -4.82 3.30 5.36
N VAL A 24 -4.18 2.68 4.36
CA VAL A 24 -4.80 1.61 3.55
C VAL A 24 -5.08 0.35 4.37
N THR A 25 -4.11 -0.14 5.15
CA THR A 25 -4.29 -1.35 5.96
C THR A 25 -5.42 -1.17 6.97
N ARG A 26 -5.45 -0.02 7.66
CA ARG A 26 -6.52 0.31 8.60
C ARG A 26 -7.90 0.33 7.92
N ALA A 27 -8.00 0.89 6.72
CA ALA A 27 -9.26 0.93 5.99
C ALA A 27 -9.74 -0.48 5.62
N LEU A 28 -8.84 -1.36 5.15
CA LEU A 28 -9.16 -2.72 4.76
C LEU A 28 -9.53 -3.61 5.97
N GLU A 29 -8.81 -3.45 7.08
CA GLU A 29 -9.10 -4.15 8.35
C GLU A 29 -10.48 -3.77 8.91
N MET A 30 -10.83 -2.48 8.93
CA MET A 30 -12.15 -2.04 9.42
C MET A 30 -13.31 -2.60 8.59
N GLN A 31 -13.06 -2.91 7.31
CA GLN A 31 -14.05 -3.49 6.40
C GLN A 31 -14.00 -5.03 6.39
N GLY A 32 -13.04 -5.63 7.09
CA GLY A 32 -12.85 -7.07 7.22
C GLY A 32 -12.31 -7.76 5.96
N TYR A 33 -11.75 -7.03 5.00
CA TYR A 33 -11.25 -7.65 3.76
C TYR A 33 -10.01 -8.51 4.02
N ASP A 34 -9.90 -9.61 3.28
CA ASP A 34 -8.61 -10.27 3.06
C ASP A 34 -7.85 -9.46 2.01
N TYR A 35 -6.62 -9.03 2.31
CA TYR A 35 -5.89 -8.14 1.42
C TYR A 35 -4.39 -8.43 1.35
N GLU A 36 -3.78 -7.92 0.29
CA GLU A 36 -2.33 -7.84 0.12
C GLU A 36 -1.94 -6.43 -0.34
N VAL A 37 -0.80 -5.95 0.13
CA VAL A 37 -0.24 -4.65 -0.27
C VAL A 37 1.07 -4.91 -1.01
N ILE A 38 1.14 -4.47 -2.26
CA ILE A 38 2.29 -4.61 -3.14
C ILE A 38 2.86 -3.21 -3.34
N ILE A 39 4.11 -3.01 -2.92
CA ILE A 39 4.82 -1.75 -3.13
C ILE A 39 5.61 -1.88 -4.42
N ALA A 40 5.29 -1.06 -5.42
CA ALA A 40 5.99 -1.02 -6.70
C ALA A 40 6.95 0.17 -6.71
N GLU A 41 8.21 -0.06 -6.39
CA GLU A 41 9.29 0.90 -6.61
C GLU A 41 9.80 0.72 -8.05
N ASP A 42 9.91 1.80 -8.84
CA ASP A 42 10.41 1.70 -10.22
C ASP A 42 11.95 1.68 -10.32
N GLY A 43 12.66 1.68 -9.19
CA GLY A 43 14.12 1.69 -9.11
C GLY A 43 14.77 2.93 -9.74
N SER A 44 13.98 3.94 -10.12
CA SER A 44 14.47 5.17 -10.72
C SER A 44 15.25 5.96 -9.69
N THR A 45 16.57 5.85 -9.82
CA THR A 45 17.54 6.70 -9.13
C THR A 45 17.77 7.92 -10.02
N ASP A 46 16.75 8.77 -10.18
CA ASP A 46 16.97 10.11 -10.72
C ASP A 46 17.26 11.09 -9.56
#